data_AF-A0AAW6KHT2-F1
#
_entry.id   AF-A0AAW6KHT2-F1
#
_cell.length_a   1.000
_cell.length_b   1.000
_cell.length_c   1.000
_cell.angle_alpha   90.00
_cell.angle_beta   90.00
_cell.angle_gamma   90.00
#
_symmetry.space_group_name_H-M   'P 1'
#
loop_
_entity.id
_entity.type
_entity.pdbx_description
1 polymer ?
#
loop_
_entity_poly.entity_id
_entity_poly.type
_entity_poly.pdbx_seq_one_letter_code
_entity_poly.pdbx_strand_id
1 'polypeptide(L)' 'MELYIDGEIEKQRKSPCRSVLFAILAVLLASGITIGYIVYTHFYSMNHLPKGNWIQSSASPNQAYNLNLYSVNKGG' A
#
# COMPACT_ATOMS: atom_id res chain seq x y z
N MET A 1 40.69 18.26 -31.96
CA MET A 1 39.22 18.16 -31.86
C MET A 1 38.80 16.79 -31.35
N GLU A 2 39.40 15.69 -31.82
CA GLU A 2 39.15 14.33 -31.30
C GLU A 2 39.42 14.15 -29.79
N LEU A 3 40.51 14.73 -29.26
CA LEU A 3 40.79 14.71 -27.81
C LEU A 3 39.69 15.34 -26.94
N TYR A 4 38.89 16.26 -27.51
CA TYR A 4 37.78 16.90 -26.81
C TYR A 4 36.54 15.98 -26.82
N ILE A 5 36.33 15.27 -27.93
CA ILE A 5 35.24 14.29 -28.07
C ILE A 5 35.48 13.08 -27.14
N ASP A 6 36.72 12.58 -27.07
CA ASP A 6 37.07 11.41 -26.25
C ASP A 6 36.88 11.66 -24.74
N GLY A 7 37.23 12.88 -24.27
CA GLY A 7 37.04 13.29 -22.89
C GLY A 7 35.57 13.42 -22.45
N GLU A 8 34.66 13.81 -23.34
CA GLU A 8 33.22 13.84 -23.06
C GLU A 8 32.61 12.44 -23.02
N ILE A 9 33.04 11.55 -23.92
CA ILE A 9 32.59 10.15 -23.98
C ILE A 9 33.06 9.39 -22.72
N GLU A 10 34.30 9.62 -22.24
CA GLU A 10 34.82 8.98 -21.03
C GLU A 10 34.13 9.49 -19.75
N LYS A 11 33.74 10.78 -19.72
CA LYS A 11 32.99 11.39 -18.61
C LYS A 11 31.56 10.87 -18.51
N GLN A 12 30.91 10.56 -19.64
CA GLN A 12 29.61 9.86 -19.68
C GLN A 12 29.72 8.38 -19.25
N ARG A 13 30.89 7.76 -19.44
CA ARG A 13 31.15 6.36 -19.05
C ARG A 13 31.45 6.20 -17.55
N LYS A 14 32.04 7.22 -16.92
CA LYS A 14 32.31 7.24 -15.47
C LYS A 14 31.06 7.68 -14.68
N SER A 15 30.23 6.67 -14.37
CA SER A 15 29.25 6.63 -13.26
C SER A 15 27.94 7.40 -13.42
N PRO A 16 26.89 6.70 -13.89
CA PRO A 16 25.56 6.83 -13.31
C PRO A 16 25.05 5.53 -12.66
N CYS A 17 25.76 4.40 -12.81
CA CYS A 17 25.25 3.06 -12.46
C CYS A 17 24.82 2.93 -10.98
N ARG A 18 25.57 3.55 -10.06
CA ARG A 18 25.19 3.57 -8.62
C ARG A 18 23.91 4.38 -8.38
N SER A 19 23.76 5.54 -9.00
CA SER A 19 22.57 6.39 -8.85
C SER A 19 21.33 5.74 -9.46
N VAL A 20 21.48 5.08 -10.61
CA VAL A 20 20.41 4.32 -11.26
C VAL A 20 19.96 3.13 -10.39
N LEU A 21 20.90 2.41 -9.77
CA LEU A 21 20.56 1.33 -8.83
C LEU A 21 19.76 1.83 -7.63
N PHE A 22 20.13 2.97 -7.05
CA PHE A 22 19.35 3.59 -5.96
C PHE A 22 17.98 4.07 -6.42
N ALA A 23 17.87 4.61 -7.63
CA ALA A 23 16.58 5.01 -8.20
C ALA A 23 15.66 3.79 -8.40
N ILE A 24 16.18 2.69 -8.93
CA ILE A 24 15.43 1.43 -9.10
C ILE A 24 14.98 0.89 -7.73
N LEU A 25 15.87 0.88 -6.73
CA LEU A 25 15.53 0.45 -5.38
C LEU A 25 14.42 1.32 -4.77
N ALA A 26 14.50 2.64 -4.94
CA ALA A 26 13.48 3.57 -4.45
C ALA A 26 12.11 3.31 -5.10
N VAL A 27 12.06 3.05 -6.41
CA VAL A 27 10.82 2.71 -7.13
C VAL A 27 10.24 1.37 -6.64
N LEU A 28 11.09 0.37 -6.40
CA LEU A 28 10.67 -0.93 -5.84
C LEU A 28 10.08 -0.78 -4.44
N LEU A 29 10.71 0.00 -3.58
CA LEU A 29 10.22 0.27 -2.23
C LEU A 29 8.91 1.05 -2.26
N ALA A 30 8.83 2.11 -3.07
CA ALA A 30 7.63 2.92 -3.19
C ALA A 30 6.43 2.10 -3.68
N SER A 31 6.62 1.33 -4.76
CA SER A 31 5.57 0.46 -5.31
C SER A 31 5.13 -0.62 -4.32
N GLY A 32 6.07 -1.27 -3.62
CA GLY A 32 5.74 -2.26 -2.60
C GLY A 32 4.90 -1.69 -1.46
N ILE A 33 5.24 -0.50 -0.96
CA ILE A 33 4.49 0.19 0.10
C ILE A 33 3.08 0.55 -0.40
N THR A 34 2.96 1.11 -1.60
CA THR A 34 1.66 1.50 -2.16
C THR A 34 0.75 0.30 -2.37
N ILE A 35 1.25 -0.79 -2.96
CA ILE A 35 0.47 -2.01 -3.19
C ILE A 35 0.05 -2.63 -1.85
N GLY A 36 0.98 -2.73 -0.90
CA GLY A 36 0.70 -3.23 0.45
C GLY A 36 -0.38 -2.41 1.15
N TYR A 37 -0.31 -1.08 1.06
CA TYR A 37 -1.31 -0.18 1.63
C TYR A 37 -2.70 -0.37 1.01
N ILE A 38 -2.79 -0.51 -0.33
CA ILE A 38 -4.07 -0.73 -1.02
C ILE A 38 -4.67 -2.07 -0.62
N VAL A 39 -3.89 -3.15 -0.63
CA VAL A 39 -4.36 -4.49 -0.25
C VAL A 39 -4.80 -4.52 1.21
N TYR A 40 -4.00 -3.96 2.11
CA TYR A 40 -4.37 -3.85 3.52
C TYR A 40 -5.66 -3.05 3.69
N THR A 41 -5.77 -1.91 3.01
CA THR A 41 -6.95 -1.04 3.07
C THR A 41 -8.20 -1.74 2.58
N HIS A 42 -8.13 -2.46 1.46
CA HIS A 42 -9.33 -3.01 0.85
C HIS A 42 -9.81 -4.31 1.51
N PHE A 43 -8.89 -5.16 1.98
CA PHE A 43 -9.21 -6.49 2.49
C PHE A 43 -9.19 -6.59 4.02
N TYR A 44 -8.29 -5.87 4.69
CA TYR A 44 -8.02 -6.06 6.12
C TYR A 44 -8.39 -4.86 6.98
N SER A 45 -8.53 -3.67 6.39
CA SER A 45 -8.82 -2.47 7.15
C SER A 45 -10.25 -2.50 7.69
N MET A 46 -10.35 -2.64 9.01
CA MET A 46 -11.61 -2.50 9.74
C MET A 46 -12.24 -1.11 9.57
N ASN A 47 -11.45 -0.10 9.22
CA ASN A 47 -11.92 1.27 9.01
C ASN A 47 -12.78 1.44 7.76
N HIS A 48 -12.67 0.52 6.80
CA HIS A 48 -13.43 0.56 5.54
C HIS A 48 -14.52 -0.51 5.47
N LEU A 49 -14.82 -1.14 6.60
CA LEU A 49 -15.98 -2.02 6.69
C LEU A 49 -17.23 -1.18 6.42
N PRO A 50 -18.11 -1.61 5.49
CA PRO A 50 -19.31 -0.84 5.20
C PRO A 50 -20.15 -0.80 6.47
N LYS A 51 -20.73 0.37 6.76
CA LYS A 51 -21.59 0.54 7.92
C LYS A 51 -22.78 -0.40 7.78
N GLY A 52 -22.83 -1.43 8.62
CA GLY A 52 -23.92 -2.39 8.61
C GLY A 52 -25.20 -1.80 9.18
N ASN A 53 -26.34 -2.20 8.63
CA ASN A 53 -27.63 -1.89 9.21
C ASN A 53 -27.83 -2.76 10.45
N TRP A 54 -28.25 -2.13 11.55
CA TRP A 54 -28.58 -2.83 12.78
C TRP A 54 -29.75 -3.78 12.53
N ILE A 55 -29.60 -5.05 12.95
CA ILE A 55 -30.64 -6.07 12.80
C ILE A 55 -31.30 -6.36 14.15
N GLN A 56 -30.49 -6.80 15.12
CA GLN A 56 -30.97 -7.17 16.43
C GLN A 56 -29.87 -7.04 17.48
N SER A 57 -30.30 -6.91 18.72
CA SER A 57 -29.44 -6.91 19.90
C SER A 57 -29.87 -8.07 20.80
N SER A 58 -28.91 -8.85 21.31
CA SER A 58 -29.16 -9.93 22.26
C SER A 58 -28.30 -9.75 23.49
N ALA A 59 -28.94 -9.66 24.65
CA ALA A 59 -28.25 -9.58 25.93
C ALA A 59 -27.99 -10.99 26.47
N SER A 60 -26.82 -11.19 27.08
CA SER A 60 -26.55 -12.39 27.84
C SER A 60 -27.55 -12.52 29.00
N PRO A 61 -27.85 -13.74 29.50
CA PRO A 61 -28.81 -13.94 30.58
C PRO A 61 -28.48 -13.17 31.87
N ASN A 62 -27.19 -12.88 32.07
CA ASN A 62 -26.66 -12.10 33.19
C ASN A 62 -26.45 -10.61 32.87
N GLN A 63 -26.91 -10.14 31.70
CA GLN A 63 -26.79 -8.76 31.20
C GLN A 63 -25.36 -8.20 31.12
N ALA A 64 -24.34 -9.04 31.33
CA ALA A 64 -22.93 -8.62 31.30
C ALA A 64 -22.43 -8.30 29.89
N TYR A 65 -23.06 -8.89 28.87
CA TYR A 65 -22.67 -8.73 27.48
C TYR A 65 -23.88 -8.46 26.60
N ASN A 66 -23.72 -7.53 25.66
CA ASN A 66 -24.76 -7.20 24.70
C ASN A 66 -24.19 -7.35 23.29
N LEU A 67 -24.72 -8.34 22.55
CA LEU A 67 -24.30 -8.64 21.19
C LEU A 67 -25.20 -7.89 20.22
N ASN A 68 -24.63 -6.90 19.54
CA ASN A 68 -25.33 -6.17 18.48
C ASN A 68 -24.96 -6.77 17.12
N LEU A 69 -25.97 -7.28 16.42
CA LEU A 69 -25.82 -7.87 15.10
C LEU A 69 -26.12 -6.83 14.02
N TYR A 70 -25.19 -6.65 13.10
CA TYR A 70 -25.31 -5.73 11.97
C TYR A 70 -25.19 -6.51 10.66
N SER A 71 -26.12 -6.30 9.73
CA SER A 71 -26.03 -6.86 8.38
C SER A 71 -25.37 -5.85 7.47
N VAL A 72 -24.36 -6.29 6.72
CA VAL A 72 -23.73 -5.48 5.71
C VAL A 72 -24.18 -6.00 4.35
N ASN A 73 -24.91 -5.19 3.60
CA ASN A 73 -25.29 -5.55 2.24
C ASN A 73 -24.09 -5.29 1.32
N LYS A 74 -23.16 -6.25 1.21
CA LYS A 74 -22.13 -6.22 0.18
C LYS A 74 -22.77 -6.69 -1.12
N GLY A 75 -23.19 -5.73 -1.95
CA GLY A 75 -23.31 -5.97 -3.39
C GLY A 75 -21.96 -6.49 -3.89
N GLY A 76 -21.99 -7.56 -4.69
CA GLY A 76 -20.83 -8.36 -5.09
C GLY A 76 -19.67 -7.59 -5.69
#